data_AF-A0A3D1P8F7-F1
#
_entry.id   AF-A0A3D1P8F7-F1
#
_cell.length_a   1.000
_cell.length_b   1.000
_cell.length_c   1.000
_cell.angle_alpha   90.00
_cell.angle_beta   90.00
_cell.angle_gamma   90.00
#
_symmetry.space_group_name_H-M   'P 1'
#
loop_
_entity.id
_entity.type
_entity.pdbx_description
1 polymer ?
#
loop_
_entity_poly.entity_id
_entity_poly.type
_entity_poly.pdbx_seq_one_letter_code
_entity_poly.pdbx_strand_id
1 'polypeptide(L)'
;LIGEGTGVAAKVLTELGVTLQNARKEVEKIIGRGNRPVPSEIPFTPKAKRVFEQAFTEARSLGHKYIGPEHLLLGLLREGEGVAAKVLANLDVDLEEVRTQLIRKLGDVAVTGAGRQERKGANFSSNKTATLEEFGTNLTVLAAEGKLDPVVGRAKEIERAIQILGRRTKNNPVLIGEPGVGKTAIAEG
;
A
#
# COMPACT_ATOMS: atom_id res chain seq x y z
N LEU A 1 -19.37 3.78 -3.33
CA LEU A 1 -18.45 3.56 -4.46
C LEU A 1 -18.78 4.50 -5.62
N ILE A 2 -19.66 4.16 -6.56
CA ILE A 2 -19.91 5.02 -7.75
C ILE A 2 -20.53 6.38 -7.36
N GLY A 3 -21.41 6.42 -6.37
CA GLY A 3 -22.08 7.66 -5.93
C GLY A 3 -21.17 8.68 -5.24
N GLU A 4 -19.97 8.29 -4.80
CA GLU A 4 -19.01 9.18 -4.15
C GLU A 4 -18.25 10.04 -5.18
N GLY A 5 -18.04 9.52 -6.40
CA GLY A 5 -17.51 10.24 -7.56
C GLY A 5 -16.04 10.64 -7.52
N THR A 6 -15.41 10.71 -6.34
CA THR A 6 -14.03 11.22 -6.18
C THR A 6 -12.97 10.12 -6.02
N GLY A 7 -13.34 8.96 -5.47
CA GLY A 7 -12.42 7.85 -5.19
C GLY A 7 -11.87 7.17 -6.44
N VAL A 8 -10.72 6.48 -6.32
CA VAL A 8 -10.08 5.78 -7.45
C VAL A 8 -11.00 4.67 -7.98
N ALA A 9 -11.72 4.00 -7.09
CA ALA A 9 -12.76 3.02 -7.44
C ALA A 9 -13.86 3.61 -8.35
N ALA A 10 -14.31 4.84 -8.07
CA ALA A 10 -15.32 5.49 -8.89
C ALA A 10 -14.78 5.81 -10.29
N LYS A 11 -13.54 6.31 -10.36
CA LYS A 11 -12.87 6.63 -11.64
C LYS A 11 -12.72 5.41 -12.55
N VAL A 12 -12.27 4.28 -12.00
CA VAL A 12 -12.13 3.03 -12.77
C VAL A 12 -13.47 2.55 -13.30
N LEU A 13 -14.51 2.56 -12.46
CA LEU A 13 -15.85 2.16 -12.88
C LEU A 13 -16.42 3.09 -13.96
N THR A 14 -16.19 4.41 -13.86
CA THR A 14 -16.63 5.36 -14.90
C THR A 14 -15.88 5.20 -16.22
N GLU A 15 -14.59 4.84 -16.18
CA GLU A 15 -13.80 4.57 -17.39
C GLU A 15 -14.28 3.32 -18.11
N LEU A 16 -14.74 2.32 -17.36
CA LEU A 16 -15.37 1.10 -17.87
C LEU A 16 -16.84 1.30 -18.27
N GLY A 17 -17.34 2.54 -18.29
CA GLY A 17 -18.71 2.86 -18.73
C GLY A 17 -19.80 2.60 -17.68
N VAL A 18 -19.44 2.23 -16.45
CA VAL A 18 -20.38 2.01 -15.34
C VAL A 18 -20.75 3.35 -14.71
N THR A 19 -21.85 3.95 -15.20
CA THR A 19 -22.42 5.16 -14.61
C THR A 19 -23.37 4.83 -13.45
N LEU A 20 -23.53 5.78 -12.52
CA LEU A 20 -24.46 5.64 -11.40
C LEU A 20 -25.89 5.36 -11.87
N GLN A 21 -26.32 6.01 -12.96
CA GLN A 21 -27.66 5.83 -13.50
C GLN A 21 -27.87 4.43 -14.07
N ASN A 22 -26.90 3.91 -14.83
CA ASN A 22 -26.98 2.57 -15.42
C ASN A 22 -26.94 1.49 -14.34
N ALA A 23 -26.02 1.60 -13.39
CA ALA A 23 -25.93 0.67 -12.27
C ALA A 23 -27.22 0.65 -11.44
N ARG A 24 -27.84 1.82 -11.19
CA ARG A 24 -29.10 1.90 -10.43
C ARG A 24 -30.28 1.27 -11.18
N LYS A 25 -30.36 1.45 -12.50
CA LYS A 25 -31.36 0.79 -13.35
C LYS A 25 -31.21 -0.73 -13.31
N GLU A 26 -29.99 -1.24 -13.39
CA GLU A 26 -29.74 -2.69 -13.32
C GLU A 26 -30.06 -3.28 -11.94
N VAL A 27 -29.69 -2.59 -10.86
CA VAL A 27 -30.08 -3.00 -9.49
C VAL A 27 -31.60 -3.04 -9.34
N GLU A 28 -32.30 -2.03 -9.87
CA GLU A 28 -33.76 -1.97 -9.84
C GLU A 28 -34.40 -3.11 -10.65
N LYS A 29 -33.83 -3.51 -11.78
CA LYS A 29 -34.30 -4.68 -12.55
C LYS A 29 -34.14 -6.00 -11.78
N ILE A 30 -33.04 -6.15 -11.03
CA ILE A 30 -32.74 -7.39 -10.31
C ILE A 30 -33.56 -7.53 -9.02
N ILE A 31 -33.70 -6.44 -8.26
CA ILE A 31 -34.29 -6.47 -6.90
C ILE A 31 -35.70 -5.87 -6.85
N GLY A 32 -36.03 -4.95 -7.76
CA GLY A 32 -37.29 -4.20 -7.74
C GLY A 32 -37.31 -3.05 -6.73
N ARG A 33 -38.40 -2.27 -6.73
CA ARG A 33 -38.66 -1.23 -5.72
C ARG A 33 -39.57 -1.77 -4.63
N GLY A 34 -39.15 -1.64 -3.38
CA GLY A 34 -39.97 -2.00 -2.22
C GLY A 34 -41.03 -0.93 -1.93
N ASN A 35 -42.27 -1.36 -1.66
CA ASN A 35 -43.40 -0.47 -1.35
C ASN A 35 -43.73 -0.38 0.16
N ARG A 36 -42.88 -0.97 1.02
CA ARG A 36 -43.07 -0.98 2.47
C ARG A 36 -42.25 0.12 3.13
N PRO A 37 -42.77 0.75 4.21
CA PRO A 37 -41.97 1.67 5.01
C PRO A 37 -40.72 0.96 5.52
N VAL A 38 -39.59 1.62 5.33
CA VAL A 38 -38.27 1.06 5.63
C VAL A 38 -38.03 1.19 7.13
N PRO A 39 -37.56 0.12 7.82
CA PRO A 39 -37.14 0.21 9.21
C PRO A 39 -36.04 1.28 9.41
N SER A 40 -35.95 1.85 10.61
CA SER A 40 -34.92 2.86 10.95
C SER A 40 -33.49 2.31 10.86
N GLU A 41 -33.31 1.00 11.11
CA GLU A 41 -32.04 0.32 10.99
C GLU A 41 -32.15 -0.86 10.02
N ILE A 42 -31.27 -0.87 9.01
CA ILE A 42 -31.18 -1.95 8.04
C ILE A 42 -29.87 -2.70 8.28
N PRO A 43 -29.90 -3.95 8.77
CA PRO A 43 -28.68 -4.70 9.01
C PRO A 43 -27.98 -5.06 7.70
N PHE A 44 -26.66 -5.16 7.74
CA PHE A 44 -25.89 -5.68 6.61
C PHE A 44 -26.23 -7.14 6.34
N THR A 45 -26.30 -7.49 5.05
CA THR A 45 -26.39 -8.89 4.64
C THR A 45 -25.11 -9.64 5.02
N PRO A 46 -25.16 -10.97 5.24
CA PRO A 46 -23.96 -11.77 5.49
C PRO A 46 -22.90 -11.60 4.40
N LYS A 47 -23.33 -11.47 3.13
CA LYS A 47 -22.44 -11.20 1.99
C LYS A 47 -21.76 -9.84 2.10
N ALA A 48 -22.49 -8.79 2.48
CA ALA A 48 -21.89 -7.47 2.70
C ALA A 48 -20.83 -7.49 3.82
N LYS A 49 -21.04 -8.27 4.89
CA LYS A 49 -20.03 -8.43 5.95
C LYS A 49 -18.74 -9.07 5.42
N ARG A 50 -18.85 -10.14 4.61
CA ARG A 50 -17.69 -10.78 3.97
C ARG A 50 -16.91 -9.83 3.06
N VAL A 51 -17.62 -8.97 2.32
CA VAL A 51 -16.97 -7.94 1.47
C VAL A 51 -16.09 -7.00 2.30
N PHE A 52 -16.54 -6.60 3.50
CA PHE A 52 -15.70 -5.78 4.40
C PHE A 52 -14.49 -6.54 4.94
N GLU A 53 -14.64 -7.82 5.29
CA GLU A 53 -13.53 -8.67 5.74
C GLU A 53 -12.48 -8.87 4.63
N GLN A 54 -12.94 -9.06 3.39
CA GLN A 54 -12.08 -9.16 2.22
C GLN A 54 -11.40 -7.82 1.92
N ALA A 55 -12.12 -6.70 1.97
CA ALA A 55 -11.54 -5.37 1.80
C ALA A 55 -10.43 -5.07 2.82
N PHE A 56 -10.61 -5.48 4.08
CA PHE A 56 -9.58 -5.37 5.10
C PHE A 56 -8.33 -6.19 4.75
N THR A 57 -8.54 -7.42 4.27
CA THR A 57 -7.45 -8.32 3.87
C THR A 57 -6.68 -7.76 2.67
N GLU A 58 -7.37 -7.22 1.66
CA GLU A 58 -6.77 -6.59 0.48
C GLU A 58 -5.96 -5.34 0.86
N ALA A 59 -6.50 -4.47 1.73
CA ALA A 59 -5.78 -3.30 2.23
C ALA A 59 -4.46 -3.68 2.92
N ARG A 60 -4.52 -4.72 3.77
CA ARG A 60 -3.34 -5.23 4.48
C ARG A 60 -2.32 -5.84 3.53
N SER A 61 -2.77 -6.58 2.51
CA SER A 61 -1.90 -7.18 1.50
C SER A 61 -1.17 -6.13 0.65
N LEU A 62 -1.78 -4.95 0.46
CA LEU A 62 -1.18 -3.81 -0.24
C LEU A 62 -0.34 -2.92 0.68
N GLY A 63 -0.24 -3.25 1.99
CA GLY A 63 0.50 -2.43 2.96
C GLY A 63 -0.20 -1.11 3.31
N HIS A 64 -1.48 -0.95 2.98
CA HIS A 64 -2.23 0.25 3.26
C HIS A 64 -2.72 0.25 4.72
N LYS A 65 -2.42 1.33 5.45
CA LYS A 65 -2.79 1.48 6.88
C LYS A 65 -4.29 1.70 7.10
N TYR A 66 -5.04 2.04 6.06
CA TYR A 66 -6.46 2.39 6.12
C TYR A 66 -7.23 1.72 4.98
N ILE A 67 -8.52 1.48 5.20
CA ILE A 67 -9.43 0.95 4.19
C ILE A 67 -10.02 2.11 3.38
N GLY A 68 -9.69 2.19 2.09
CA GLY A 68 -10.30 3.11 1.14
C GLY A 68 -11.40 2.47 0.27
N PRO A 69 -12.08 3.28 -0.56
CA PRO A 69 -13.08 2.81 -1.53
C PRO A 69 -12.54 1.77 -2.51
N GLU A 70 -11.23 1.79 -2.78
CA GLU A 70 -10.56 0.85 -3.68
C GLU A 70 -10.53 -0.56 -3.11
N HIS A 71 -10.21 -0.68 -1.82
CA HIS A 71 -10.19 -1.98 -1.16
C HIS A 71 -11.60 -2.55 -1.03
N LEU A 72 -12.60 -1.69 -0.83
CA LEU A 72 -13.99 -2.11 -0.83
C LEU A 72 -14.44 -2.62 -2.20
N LEU A 73 -13.99 -1.99 -3.28
CA LEU A 73 -14.21 -2.49 -4.64
C LEU A 73 -13.48 -3.83 -4.87
N LEU A 74 -12.23 -3.97 -4.43
CA LEU A 74 -11.50 -5.26 -4.51
C LEU A 74 -12.21 -6.38 -3.74
N GLY A 75 -12.70 -6.10 -2.53
CA GLY A 75 -13.49 -7.06 -1.75
C GLY A 75 -14.80 -7.41 -2.45
N LEU A 76 -15.45 -6.46 -3.12
CA LEU A 76 -16.67 -6.70 -3.87
C LEU A 76 -16.44 -7.61 -5.09
N LEU A 77 -15.33 -7.40 -5.81
CA LEU A 77 -14.92 -8.23 -6.94
C LEU A 77 -14.52 -9.64 -6.49
N ARG A 78 -13.85 -9.74 -5.34
CA ARG A 78 -13.37 -11.02 -4.78
C ARG A 78 -14.48 -11.90 -4.24
N GLU A 79 -15.50 -11.33 -3.61
CA GLU A 79 -16.67 -12.11 -3.19
C GLU A 79 -17.33 -12.75 -4.42
N GLY A 80 -17.29 -12.09 -5.59
CA GLY A 80 -17.70 -12.61 -6.90
C GLY A 80 -19.18 -12.99 -7.02
N GLU A 81 -19.89 -13.04 -5.90
CA GLU A 81 -21.22 -13.56 -5.76
C GLU A 81 -22.14 -12.50 -5.16
N GLY A 82 -23.11 -12.03 -5.94
CA GLY A 82 -24.14 -11.16 -5.42
C GLY A 82 -24.74 -10.26 -6.46
N VAL A 83 -25.47 -9.26 -6.00
CA VAL A 83 -26.12 -8.28 -6.88
C VAL A 83 -25.07 -7.46 -7.60
N ALA A 84 -23.97 -7.07 -6.94
CA ALA A 84 -22.93 -6.27 -7.55
C ALA A 84 -22.25 -6.96 -8.74
N ALA A 85 -21.84 -8.23 -8.57
CA ALA A 85 -21.23 -9.01 -9.65
C ALA A 85 -22.20 -9.19 -10.83
N LYS A 86 -23.48 -9.46 -10.55
CA LYS A 86 -24.53 -9.55 -11.59
C LYS A 86 -24.73 -8.23 -12.33
N VAL A 87 -24.72 -7.11 -11.62
CA VAL A 87 -24.87 -5.78 -12.22
C VAL A 87 -23.69 -5.47 -13.13
N LEU A 88 -22.46 -5.77 -12.72
CA LEU A 88 -21.28 -5.57 -13.56
C LEU A 88 -21.31 -6.48 -14.80
N ALA A 89 -21.68 -7.74 -14.64
CA ALA A 89 -21.83 -8.69 -15.75
C ALA A 89 -22.92 -8.25 -16.75
N ASN A 90 -24.06 -7.75 -16.28
CA ASN A 90 -25.13 -7.21 -17.14
C ASN A 90 -24.74 -5.94 -17.89
N LEU A 91 -23.70 -5.23 -17.44
CA LEU A 91 -23.15 -4.05 -18.08
C LEU A 91 -21.95 -4.39 -18.98
N ASP A 92 -21.74 -5.68 -19.28
CA ASP A 92 -20.62 -6.20 -20.09
C ASP A 92 -19.23 -5.83 -19.54
N VAL A 93 -19.13 -5.68 -18.22
CA VAL A 93 -17.85 -5.37 -17.54
C VAL A 93 -17.28 -6.63 -16.92
N ASP A 94 -16.07 -6.99 -17.34
CA ASP A 94 -15.33 -8.11 -16.78
C ASP A 94 -14.73 -7.77 -15.40
N LEU A 95 -14.88 -8.69 -14.45
CA LEU A 95 -14.43 -8.49 -13.06
C LEU A 95 -12.89 -8.46 -12.98
N GLU A 96 -12.20 -9.27 -13.79
CA GLU A 96 -10.74 -9.33 -13.83
C GLU A 96 -10.13 -8.10 -14.48
N GLU A 97 -10.78 -7.54 -15.50
CA GLU A 97 -10.38 -6.26 -16.08
C GLU A 97 -10.47 -5.13 -15.06
N VAL A 98 -11.59 -5.00 -14.32
CA VAL A 98 -11.75 -3.99 -13.27
C VAL A 98 -10.65 -4.13 -12.22
N ARG A 99 -10.37 -5.36 -11.79
CA ARG A 99 -9.33 -5.65 -10.79
C ARG A 99 -7.95 -5.17 -11.28
N THR A 100 -7.60 -5.50 -12.52
CA THR A 100 -6.32 -5.15 -13.12
C THR A 100 -6.15 -3.63 -13.25
N GLN A 101 -7.17 -2.93 -13.75
CA GLN A 101 -7.15 -1.47 -13.88
C GLN A 101 -7.05 -0.77 -12.52
N LEU A 102 -7.75 -1.30 -11.51
CA LEU A 102 -7.72 -0.75 -10.16
C LEU A 102 -6.34 -0.91 -9.50
N ILE A 103 -5.73 -2.09 -9.58
CA ILE A 103 -4.37 -2.35 -9.06
C ILE A 103 -3.36 -1.45 -9.77
N ARG A 104 -3.47 -1.29 -11.09
CA ARG A 104 -2.58 -0.40 -11.86
C ARG A 104 -2.64 1.03 -11.33
N LYS A 105 -3.84 1.57 -11.12
CA LYS A 105 -4.00 2.93 -10.59
C LYS A 105 -3.54 3.08 -9.14
N LEU A 106 -3.74 2.05 -8.30
CA LEU A 106 -3.21 2.03 -6.94
C LEU A 106 -1.68 2.04 -6.93
N GLY A 107 -1.05 1.27 -7.83
CA GLY A 107 0.40 1.23 -8.01
C GLY A 107 0.98 2.59 -8.43
N ASP A 108 0.34 3.27 -9.38
CA ASP A 108 0.77 4.62 -9.81
C ASP A 108 0.70 5.64 -8.67
N VAL A 109 -0.32 5.55 -7.80
CA VAL A 109 -0.48 6.46 -6.65
C VAL A 109 0.63 6.25 -5.62
N ALA A 110 1.06 5.00 -5.37
CA ALA A 110 2.17 4.69 -4.47
C ALA A 110 3.51 5.30 -4.96
N VAL A 111 3.71 5.37 -6.28
CA VAL A 111 4.92 5.98 -6.87
C VAL A 111 4.89 7.51 -6.78
N THR A 112 3.71 8.13 -6.78
CA THR A 112 3.58 9.60 -6.68
C THR A 112 3.67 10.16 -5.26
N GLY A 113 3.54 9.32 -4.22
CA GLY A 113 3.69 9.71 -2.82
C GLY A 113 5.13 9.79 -2.30
N ALA A 114 6.11 9.32 -3.08
CA ALA A 114 7.53 9.46 -2.81
C ALA A 114 8.14 10.50 -3.76
N GLY A 115 8.66 11.58 -3.19
CA GLY A 115 9.20 12.72 -3.93
C GLY A 115 10.26 12.34 -4.98
N ARG A 116 9.96 12.68 -6.23
CA ARG A 116 10.80 13.35 -7.23
C ARG A 116 12.35 13.25 -7.12
N GLN A 117 12.90 12.62 -8.17
CA GLN A 117 14.18 12.86 -8.86
C GLN A 117 15.49 12.38 -8.21
N GLU A 118 15.83 11.11 -8.48
CA GLU A 118 17.24 10.70 -8.56
C GLU A 118 17.86 11.16 -9.88
N ARG A 119 18.85 12.06 -9.77
CA ARG A 119 19.87 12.23 -10.80
C ARG A 119 20.79 11.00 -10.77
N LYS A 120 20.91 10.35 -11.93
CA LYS A 120 21.89 9.33 -12.27
C LYS A 120 23.28 9.67 -11.70
N GLY A 121 23.83 8.79 -10.87
CA GLY A 121 25.20 8.85 -10.37
C GLY A 121 25.77 7.46 -10.15
N ALA A 122 26.48 6.96 -11.17
CA ALA A 122 27.47 5.88 -11.14
C ALA A 122 27.09 4.53 -10.50
N ASN A 123 26.73 3.58 -11.37
CA ASN A 123 26.80 2.14 -11.11
C ASN A 123 28.22 1.74 -10.71
N PHE A 124 28.45 1.42 -9.44
CA PHE A 124 29.57 0.59 -9.02
C PHE A 124 29.10 -0.86 -8.88
N SER A 125 29.51 -1.67 -9.83
CA SER A 125 29.28 -3.12 -9.92
C SER A 125 29.88 -3.88 -8.74
N SER A 126 29.15 -4.86 -8.20
CA SER A 126 29.60 -6.26 -8.29
C SER A 126 28.54 -7.23 -7.76
N ASN A 127 28.52 -8.42 -8.35
CA ASN A 127 27.72 -9.63 -8.12
C ASN A 127 27.65 -10.18 -6.66
N LYS A 128 27.87 -9.34 -5.63
CA LYS A 128 27.94 -9.70 -4.21
C LYS A 128 26.63 -9.49 -3.43
N THR A 129 25.58 -8.99 -4.08
CA THR A 129 24.35 -8.53 -3.40
C THR A 129 23.38 -9.64 -3.02
N ALA A 130 23.35 -10.78 -3.72
CA ALA A 130 22.31 -11.80 -3.48
C ALA A 130 22.35 -12.44 -2.08
N THR A 131 23.53 -12.69 -1.51
CA THR A 131 23.65 -13.24 -0.15
C THR A 131 23.60 -12.17 0.94
N LEU A 132 23.96 -10.93 0.61
CA LEU A 132 23.92 -9.80 1.55
C LEU A 132 22.49 -9.28 1.74
N GLU A 133 21.64 -9.35 0.72
CA GLU A 133 20.23 -8.95 0.79
C GLU A 133 19.38 -9.94 1.62
N GLU A 134 19.74 -11.22 1.65
CA GLU A 134 19.02 -12.22 2.44
C GLU A 134 19.26 -12.09 3.96
N PHE A 135 20.47 -11.69 4.36
CA PHE A 135 20.88 -11.69 5.77
C PHE A 135 21.27 -10.31 6.33
N GLY A 136 21.25 -9.25 5.52
CA GLY A 136 21.74 -7.93 5.91
C GLY A 136 20.84 -6.79 5.47
N THR A 137 20.75 -5.76 6.32
CA THR A 137 20.07 -4.50 5.99
C THR A 137 21.10 -3.48 5.49
N ASN A 138 20.85 -2.86 4.33
CA ASN A 138 21.73 -1.82 3.79
C ASN A 138 21.36 -0.43 4.33
N LEU A 139 22.11 0.05 5.32
CA LEU A 139 21.87 1.35 5.97
C LEU A 139 22.11 2.55 5.03
N THR A 140 23.00 2.44 4.05
CA THR A 140 23.28 3.53 3.09
C THR A 140 22.06 3.85 2.22
N VAL A 141 21.31 2.82 1.82
CA VAL A 141 20.07 2.99 1.04
C VAL A 141 18.97 3.60 1.91
N LEU A 142 18.80 3.11 3.14
CA LEU A 142 17.82 3.66 4.08
C LEU A 142 18.09 5.13 4.44
N ALA A 143 19.37 5.50 4.56
CA ALA A 143 19.81 6.88 4.77
C ALA A 143 19.46 7.77 3.57
N ALA A 144 19.74 7.31 2.35
CA ALA A 144 19.43 8.03 1.12
C ALA A 144 17.92 8.24 0.93
N GLU A 145 17.11 7.26 1.34
CA GLU A 145 15.64 7.33 1.35
C GLU A 145 15.06 8.15 2.51
N GLY A 146 15.90 8.64 3.44
CA GLY A 146 15.46 9.41 4.60
C GLY A 146 14.61 8.62 5.62
N LYS A 147 14.74 7.29 5.63
CA LYS A 147 13.98 6.39 6.51
C LYS A 147 14.65 6.13 7.87
N LEU A 148 15.89 6.59 8.05
CA LEU A 148 16.60 6.46 9.32
C LEU A 148 16.19 7.56 10.30
N ASP A 149 16.02 7.18 11.57
CA ASP A 149 15.73 8.13 12.63
C ASP A 149 16.97 8.98 12.96
N PRO A 150 16.82 10.28 13.26
CA PRO A 150 17.94 11.14 13.59
C PRO A 150 18.59 10.72 14.91
N VAL A 151 19.91 10.55 14.89
CA VAL A 151 20.67 10.16 16.08
C VAL A 151 20.97 11.37 16.96
N VAL A 152 20.39 11.42 18.16
CA VAL A 152 20.55 12.53 19.10
C VAL A 152 21.67 12.26 20.09
N GLY A 153 22.62 13.20 20.23
CA GLY A 153 23.58 13.24 21.34
C GLY A 153 24.79 12.30 21.23
N ARG A 154 24.97 11.59 20.10
CA ARG A 154 26.09 10.63 19.88
C ARG A 154 27.21 11.14 18.97
N ALA A 155 27.30 12.45 18.77
CA ALA A 155 28.24 13.05 17.82
C ALA A 155 29.71 12.69 18.09
N LYS A 156 30.12 12.62 19.36
CA LYS A 156 31.50 12.29 19.74
C LYS A 156 31.86 10.84 19.42
N GLU A 157 30.93 9.92 19.64
CA GLU A 157 31.12 8.51 19.33
C GLU A 157 31.18 8.25 17.82
N ILE A 158 30.30 8.90 17.05
CA ILE A 158 30.28 8.82 15.58
C ILE A 158 31.58 9.37 15.00
N GLU A 159 32.01 10.56 15.44
CA GLU A 159 33.29 11.16 15.02
C GLU A 159 34.48 10.22 15.30
N ARG A 160 34.48 9.58 16.48
CA ARG A 160 35.52 8.62 16.85
C ARG A 160 35.48 7.36 15.97
N ALA A 161 34.30 6.86 15.62
CA ALA A 161 34.14 5.72 14.72
C ALA A 161 34.68 6.04 13.31
N ILE A 162 34.34 7.22 12.77
CA ILE A 162 34.85 7.70 11.48
C ILE A 162 36.38 7.81 11.52
N GLN A 163 36.95 8.35 12.59
CA GLN A 163 38.40 8.47 12.75
C GLN A 163 39.10 7.10 12.77
N ILE A 164 38.47 6.07 13.36
CA ILE A 164 39.02 4.70 13.38
C ILE A 164 38.92 4.07 11.99
N LEU A 165 37.77 4.18 11.33
CA LEU A 165 37.53 3.65 9.99
C LEU A 165 38.52 4.24 8.95
N GLY A 166 38.93 5.49 9.12
CA GLY A 166 39.91 6.16 8.25
C GLY A 166 41.37 5.70 8.41
N ARG A 167 41.69 4.81 9.36
CA ARG A 167 43.08 4.35 9.59
C ARG A 167 43.50 3.32 8.54
N ARG A 168 44.80 3.26 8.23
CA ARG A 168 45.38 2.20 7.38
C ARG A 168 45.55 0.86 8.11
N THR A 169 45.67 0.89 9.44
CA THR A 169 45.78 -0.30 10.30
C THR A 169 44.86 -0.14 11.51
N LYS A 170 44.30 -1.26 12.00
CA LYS A 170 43.29 -1.27 13.09
C LYS A 170 42.09 -0.37 12.79
N ASN A 171 41.49 -0.55 11.62
CA ASN A 171 40.39 0.26 11.09
C ASN A 171 38.99 -0.26 11.45
N ASN A 172 38.90 -1.36 12.21
CA ASN A 172 37.61 -1.91 12.63
C ASN A 172 37.22 -1.32 13.99
N PRO A 173 36.26 -0.38 14.05
CA PRO A 173 35.78 0.15 15.32
C PRO A 173 35.03 -0.93 16.11
N VAL A 174 35.24 -0.94 17.43
CA VAL A 174 34.50 -1.82 18.35
C VAL A 174 33.79 -0.93 19.36
N LEU A 175 32.45 -0.99 19.36
CA LEU A 175 31.60 -0.23 20.27
C LEU A 175 31.37 -1.03 21.56
N ILE A 176 31.85 -0.51 22.69
CA ILE A 176 31.72 -1.13 24.01
C ILE A 176 30.80 -0.25 24.87
N GLY A 177 29.91 -0.88 25.63
CA GLY A 177 29.02 -0.20 26.56
C GLY A 177 27.98 -1.15 27.14
N GLU A 178 27.21 -0.67 28.11
CA GLU A 178 26.12 -1.45 28.73
C GLU A 178 25.07 -1.90 27.68
N PRO A 179 24.39 -3.04 27.88
CA PRO A 179 23.27 -3.43 27.03
C PRO A 179 22.15 -2.38 27.12
N GLY A 180 21.46 -2.13 26.00
CA GLY A 180 20.34 -1.18 25.95
C GLY A 180 20.70 0.29 25.68
N VAL A 181 21.98 0.67 25.70
CA VAL A 181 22.39 2.07 25.45
C VAL A 181 22.27 2.55 23.99
N GLY A 182 21.73 1.71 23.09
CA GLY A 182 21.56 2.07 21.68
C GLY A 182 22.86 2.06 20.86
N LYS A 183 23.73 1.07 21.05
CA LYS A 183 24.97 0.91 20.25
C LYS A 183 24.70 0.87 18.74
N THR A 184 23.57 0.31 18.33
CA THR A 184 23.12 0.25 16.94
C THR A 184 22.88 1.64 16.34
N ALA A 185 22.42 2.60 17.14
CA ALA A 185 22.17 3.96 16.66
C ALA A 185 23.47 4.67 16.21
N ILE A 186 24.63 4.29 16.73
CA ILE A 186 25.93 4.84 16.26
C ILE A 186 26.29 4.32 14.86
N ALA A 187 25.72 3.18 14.43
CA ALA A 187 25.91 2.68 13.06
C ALA A 187 24.91 3.28 12.07
N GLU A 188 23.77 3.77 12.55
CA GLU A 188 22.69 4.35 11.75
C GLU A 188 22.88 5.85 11.48
N GLY A 189 23.63 6.57 12.31
CA GLY A 189 23.92 8.01 12.17
C GLY A 189 25.38 8.32 11.90
#